data_AF-A0A6N7PA37-F1
#
_entry.id   AF-A0A6N7PA37-F1
#
_cell.length_a   1.000
_cell.length_b   1.000
_cell.length_c   1.000
_cell.angle_alpha   90.00
_cell.angle_beta   90.00
_cell.angle_gamma   90.00
#
_symmetry.space_group_name_H-M   'P 1'
#
loop_
_entity.id
_entity.type
_entity.pdbx_description
1 polymer ?
#
loop_
_entity_poly.entity_id
_entity_poly.type
_entity_poly.pdbx_seq_one_letter_code
_entity_poly.pdbx_strand_id
1 'polypeptide(L)'
;MSRQTFPKNGPPLLPHFAGFYRFLPIKQRGMMDKKVPRRVVITTKDIQNILGICERSARELMQRIRIMLEKGTEQYVTVDEFCRFVGLSKDEVQDFF
;
A
#
# COMPACT_ATOMS: atom_id res chain seq x y z
N MET A 1 71.32 -2.14 23.26
CA MET A 1 70.73 -1.76 24.57
C MET A 1 69.28 -1.37 24.32
N SER A 2 68.26 -1.76 25.05
CA SER A 2 67.97 -2.90 25.90
C SER A 2 66.44 -2.99 25.91
N ARG A 3 65.91 -4.21 26.05
CA ARG A 3 64.48 -4.53 26.10
C ARG A 3 63.74 -3.64 27.08
N GLN A 4 62.47 -3.34 26.79
CA GLN A 4 61.42 -3.64 27.76
C GLN A 4 60.06 -3.79 27.06
N THR A 5 59.70 -5.05 26.90
CA THR A 5 58.33 -5.55 26.77
C THR A 5 57.54 -5.21 28.02
N PHE A 6 56.35 -4.64 27.85
CA PHE A 6 55.32 -4.64 28.88
C PHE A 6 54.07 -5.39 28.36
N PRO A 7 53.35 -6.10 29.25
CA PRO A 7 52.65 -7.34 28.93
C PRO A 7 51.28 -7.16 28.27
N LYS A 8 50.96 -8.13 27.40
CA LYS A 8 49.58 -8.46 27.01
C LYS A 8 48.86 -9.07 28.22
N ASN A 9 47.59 -8.71 28.38
CA ASN A 9 46.55 -9.32 29.24
C ASN A 9 46.21 -8.53 30.52
N GLY A 10 45.29 -7.58 30.35
CA GLY A 10 44.32 -7.17 31.36
C GLY A 10 43.05 -6.72 30.62
N PRO A 11 41.85 -7.18 30.99
CA PRO A 11 40.62 -6.71 30.34
C PRO A 11 40.51 -5.19 30.56
N PRO A 12 40.13 -4.39 29.54
CA PRO A 12 39.83 -2.99 29.78
C PRO A 12 38.72 -2.92 30.82
N LEU A 13 39.01 -2.22 31.92
CA LEU A 13 38.10 -1.98 33.03
C LEU A 13 36.82 -1.36 32.46
N LEU A 14 35.74 -2.14 32.49
CA LEU A 14 34.40 -1.67 32.19
C LEU A 14 34.09 -0.48 33.11
N PRO A 15 33.72 0.70 32.58
CA PRO A 15 33.16 1.72 33.44
C PRO A 15 31.86 1.17 34.03
N HIS A 16 31.85 1.09 35.36
CA HIS A 16 30.72 0.72 36.20
C HIS A 16 29.68 1.86 36.21
N PHE A 17 29.15 2.18 35.03
CA PHE A 17 28.03 3.09 34.84
C PHE A 17 26.84 2.30 34.32
N ALA A 18 25.95 2.03 35.25
CA ALA A 18 24.60 1.57 34.97
C ALA A 18 23.91 2.53 33.98
N GLY A 19 23.26 1.96 32.97
CA GLY A 19 22.09 2.62 32.39
C GLY A 19 22.11 2.99 30.90
N PHE A 20 22.69 2.18 30.00
CA PHE A 20 22.37 2.39 28.57
C PHE A 20 22.37 1.13 27.69
N TYR A 21 21.75 0.04 28.15
CA TYR A 21 21.17 -0.93 27.20
C TYR A 21 19.92 -0.30 26.58
N ARG A 22 20.09 0.59 25.59
CA ARG A 22 18.98 1.05 24.77
C ARG A 22 19.42 1.51 23.39
N PHE A 23 19.98 0.59 22.61
CA PHE A 23 19.71 0.61 21.18
C PHE A 23 19.73 -0.81 20.64
N LEU A 24 18.73 -1.59 21.06
CA LEU A 24 18.30 -2.76 20.30
C LEU A 24 17.94 -2.26 18.88
N PRO A 25 18.40 -2.92 17.81
CA PRO A 25 18.04 -2.58 16.45
C PRO A 25 16.53 -2.55 16.35
N ILE A 26 15.99 -1.47 15.76
CA ILE A 26 14.57 -1.25 15.57
C ILE A 26 14.04 -2.40 14.71
N LYS A 27 13.55 -3.41 15.43
CA LYS A 27 12.50 -4.37 15.11
C LYS A 27 12.09 -4.30 13.65
N GLN A 28 12.56 -5.25 12.84
CA GLN A 28 11.97 -5.54 11.55
C GLN A 28 10.46 -5.74 11.79
N ARG A 29 9.70 -4.69 11.49
CA ARG A 29 8.25 -4.71 11.51
C ARG A 29 7.88 -5.51 10.27
N GLY A 30 7.72 -6.82 10.44
CA GLY A 30 7.15 -7.69 9.43
C GLY A 30 5.90 -7.01 8.89
N MET A 31 5.98 -6.60 7.63
CA MET A 31 4.85 -6.08 6.87
C MET A 31 3.86 -7.23 6.84
N MET A 32 2.81 -7.15 7.66
CA MET A 32 1.67 -8.03 7.51
C MET A 32 1.14 -7.73 6.12
N ASP A 33 1.29 -8.69 5.20
CA ASP A 33 0.61 -8.72 3.91
C ASP A 33 -0.90 -8.76 4.19
N LYS A 34 -1.46 -7.59 4.49
CA LYS A 34 -2.92 -7.40 4.50
C LYS A 34 -3.33 -7.61 3.07
N LYS A 35 -3.70 -8.84 2.75
CA LYS A 35 -4.24 -9.22 1.45
C LYS A 35 -5.54 -8.45 1.26
N VAL A 36 -5.44 -7.28 0.63
CA VAL A 36 -6.59 -6.44 0.33
C VAL A 36 -7.52 -7.28 -0.54
N PRO A 37 -8.80 -7.45 -0.15
CA PRO A 37 -9.74 -8.18 -0.97
C PRO A 37 -9.88 -7.46 -2.31
N ARG A 38 -9.57 -8.16 -3.41
CA ARG A 38 -9.72 -7.60 -4.75
C ARG A 38 -11.20 -7.33 -5.02
N ARG A 39 -11.56 -6.07 -5.16
CA ARG A 39 -12.93 -5.65 -5.48
C ARG A 39 -13.13 -5.75 -7.00
N VAL A 40 -14.16 -6.49 -7.42
CA VAL A 40 -14.46 -6.73 -8.85
C VAL A 40 -15.54 -5.77 -9.37
N VAL A 41 -16.34 -5.20 -8.46
CA VAL A 41 -17.43 -4.28 -8.77
C VAL A 41 -16.97 -2.86 -8.59
N ILE A 42 -17.32 -2.00 -9.55
CA ILE A 42 -17.04 -0.56 -9.47
C ILE A 42 -18.21 0.20 -8.86
N THR A 43 -17.91 1.13 -7.95
CA THR A 43 -18.89 2.05 -7.37
C THR A 43 -18.72 3.45 -7.91
N THR A 44 -19.74 4.29 -7.71
CA THR A 44 -19.67 5.72 -8.08
C THR A 44 -18.58 6.47 -7.35
N LYS A 45 -18.17 6.02 -6.16
CA LYS A 45 -17.05 6.62 -5.42
C LYS A 45 -15.70 6.26 -6.05
N ASP A 46 -15.57 5.03 -6.53
CA ASP A 46 -14.35 4.59 -7.21
C ASP A 46 -14.19 5.37 -8.51
N ILE A 47 -15.27 5.54 -9.28
CA ILE A 47 -15.26 6.37 -10.50
C ILE A 47 -14.78 7.80 -10.22
N GLN A 48 -15.21 8.40 -9.10
CA GLN A 48 -14.73 9.72 -8.69
C GLN A 48 -13.24 9.73 -8.40
N ASN A 49 -12.74 8.73 -7.67
CA ASN A 49 -11.32 8.63 -7.31
C ASN A 49 -10.44 8.38 -8.54
N ILE A 50 -10.86 7.47 -9.43
CA ILE A 50 -10.11 7.06 -10.62
C ILE A 50 -10.05 8.20 -11.65
N LEU A 51 -11.18 8.88 -11.89
CA LEU A 51 -11.25 9.93 -12.92
C LEU A 51 -11.03 11.35 -12.38
N GLY A 52 -10.98 11.53 -11.05
CA GLY A 52 -10.87 12.85 -10.43
C GLY A 52 -12.08 13.76 -10.68
N ILE A 53 -13.25 13.18 -10.93
CA ILE A 53 -14.48 13.93 -11.25
C ILE A 53 -15.41 14.07 -10.05
N CYS A 54 -16.35 15.02 -10.12
CA CYS A 54 -17.35 15.19 -9.09
C CYS A 54 -18.41 14.07 -9.10
N GLU A 55 -19.09 13.89 -7.97
CA GLU A 55 -20.09 12.83 -7.78
C GLU A 55 -21.19 12.83 -8.85
N ARG A 56 -21.68 14.00 -9.23
CA ARG A 56 -22.73 14.14 -10.25
C ARG A 56 -22.29 13.52 -11.57
N SER A 57 -21.11 13.91 -12.06
CA SER A 57 -20.56 13.38 -13.31
C SER A 57 -20.28 11.88 -13.23
N ALA A 58 -19.81 11.39 -12.06
CA ALA A 58 -19.62 9.96 -11.85
C ALA A 58 -20.93 9.17 -11.89
N ARG A 59 -22.02 9.70 -11.31
CA ARG A 59 -23.36 9.08 -11.39
C ARG A 59 -23.88 9.05 -12.83
N GLU A 60 -23.73 10.15 -13.56
CA GLU A 60 -24.12 10.23 -14.98
C GLU A 60 -23.34 9.22 -15.83
N LEU A 61 -22.03 9.10 -15.61
CA LEU A 61 -21.18 8.13 -16.30
C LEU A 61 -21.58 6.68 -15.97
N MET A 62 -21.84 6.38 -14.69
CA MET A 62 -22.33 5.06 -14.27
C MET A 62 -23.65 4.68 -14.95
N GLN A 63 -24.58 5.63 -15.11
CA GLN A 63 -25.83 5.38 -15.82
C GLN A 63 -25.61 5.14 -17.31
N ARG A 64 -24.73 5.92 -17.95
CA ARG A 64 -24.37 5.70 -19.37
C ARG A 64 -23.78 4.31 -19.59
N ILE A 65 -22.88 3.87 -18.71
CA ILE A 65 -22.31 2.51 -18.77
C ILE A 65 -23.41 1.45 -18.67
N ARG A 66 -24.35 1.60 -17.72
CA ARG A 66 -25.46 0.66 -17.56
C ARG A 66 -26.34 0.58 -18.81
N ILE A 67 -26.67 1.72 -19.41
CA ILE A 67 -27.48 1.80 -20.64
C ILE A 67 -26.75 1.10 -21.79
N MET A 68 -25.46 1.38 -21.97
CA MET A 68 -24.64 0.80 -23.04
C MET A 68 -24.44 -0.70 -22.92
N LEU A 69 -24.49 -1.24 -21.70
CA LEU A 69 -24.38 -2.68 -21.42
C LEU A 69 -25.75 -3.35 -21.27
N GLU A 70 -26.84 -2.62 -21.49
CA GLU A 70 -28.23 -3.09 -21.32
C GLU A 70 -28.48 -3.72 -19.93
N LYS A 71 -27.84 -3.19 -18.89
CA LYS A 71 -27.88 -3.77 -17.54
C LYS A 71 -29.10 -3.35 -16.74
N GLY A 72 -29.67 -4.31 -16.04
CA GLY A 72 -30.76 -4.11 -15.07
C GLY A 72 -30.30 -3.40 -13.79
N THR A 73 -31.26 -2.90 -13.01
CA THR A 73 -31.00 -2.19 -11.74
C THR A 73 -30.29 -3.04 -10.69
N GLU A 74 -30.55 -4.35 -10.68
CA GLU A 74 -29.93 -5.33 -9.77
C GLU A 74 -28.54 -5.79 -10.21
N GLN A 75 -28.11 -5.41 -11.42
CA GLN A 75 -26.82 -5.80 -11.96
C GLN A 75 -25.73 -4.78 -11.61
N TYR A 76 -24.56 -5.32 -11.29
CA TYR A 76 -23.37 -4.54 -10.99
C TYR A 76 -22.53 -4.32 -12.24
N VAL A 77 -21.85 -3.17 -12.29
CA VAL A 77 -20.82 -2.90 -13.30
C VAL A 77 -19.49 -3.39 -12.73
N THR A 78 -18.77 -4.16 -13.53
CA THR A 78 -17.44 -4.65 -13.17
C THR A 78 -16.37 -3.65 -13.55
N VAL A 79 -15.20 -3.74 -12.91
CA VAL A 79 -14.02 -2.93 -13.29
C VAL A 79 -13.68 -3.13 -14.75
N ASP A 80 -13.78 -4.37 -15.25
CA ASP A 80 -13.49 -4.73 -16.64
C ASP A 80 -14.36 -3.96 -17.64
N GLU A 81 -15.65 -3.87 -17.35
CA GLU A 81 -16.62 -3.17 -18.20
C GLU A 81 -16.39 -1.66 -18.17
N PHE A 82 -16.09 -1.11 -16.99
CA PHE A 82 -15.73 0.29 -16.85
C PHE A 82 -14.45 0.62 -17.63
N CYS A 83 -13.40 -0.17 -17.46
CA CYS A 83 -12.13 -0.03 -18.18
C CYS A 83 -12.35 -0.05 -19.71
N ARG A 84 -13.18 -0.98 -20.21
CA ARG A 84 -13.55 -1.05 -21.63
C ARG A 84 -14.33 0.18 -22.10
N PHE A 85 -15.20 0.72 -21.26
CA PHE A 85 -16.01 1.88 -21.61
C PHE A 85 -15.21 3.19 -21.65
N VAL A 86 -14.31 3.40 -20.68
CA VAL A 86 -13.51 4.62 -20.57
C VAL A 86 -12.20 4.55 -21.37
N GLY A 87 -11.74 3.35 -21.72
CA GLY A 87 -10.48 3.14 -22.42
C GLY A 87 -9.26 3.15 -21.48
N LEU A 88 -9.44 2.66 -20.25
CA LEU A 88 -8.37 2.56 -19.24
C LEU A 88 -7.88 1.11 -19.09
N SER A 89 -6.60 0.94 -18.77
CA SER A 89 -6.03 -0.36 -18.45
C SER A 89 -6.42 -0.79 -17.03
N LYS A 90 -6.74 -2.07 -16.83
CA LYS A 90 -7.09 -2.59 -15.49
C LYS A 90 -5.96 -2.38 -14.48
N ASP A 91 -4.72 -2.51 -14.93
CA ASP A 91 -3.53 -2.37 -14.08
C ASP A 91 -3.45 -0.97 -13.46
N GLU A 92 -3.77 0.08 -14.24
CA GLU A 92 -3.77 1.46 -13.76
C GLU A 92 -4.89 1.74 -12.75
N VAL A 93 -6.01 1.05 -12.90
CA VAL A 93 -7.18 1.24 -12.02
C VAL A 93 -7.01 0.46 -10.70
N GLN A 94 -6.22 -0.62 -10.70
CA GLN A 94 -6.08 -1.50 -9.54
C GLN A 94 -5.41 -0.84 -8.34
N ASP A 95 -4.63 0.22 -8.56
CA ASP A 95 -3.98 1.01 -7.51
C ASP A 95 -4.97 1.88 -6.71
N PHE A 96 -6.19 2.09 -7.21
CA PHE A 96 -7.22 2.93 -6.58
C PHE A 96 -8.24 2.16 -5.71
N PHE A 97 -8.16 0.82 -5.67
CA PHE A 97 -9.14 -0.07 -5.05
C PHE A 97 -8.79 -0.58 -3.64
#